data_AF-A0A662TMW2-F1
#
_entry.id   AF-A0A662TMW2-F1
#
_cell.length_a   1.000
_cell.length_b   1.000
_cell.length_c   1.000
_cell.angle_alpha   90.00
_cell.angle_beta   90.00
_cell.angle_gamma   90.00
#
_symmetry.space_group_name_H-M   'P 1'
#
loop_
_entity.id
_entity.type
_entity.pdbx_description
1 polymer ?
#
loop_
_entity_poly.entity_id
_entity_poly.type
_entity_poly.pdbx_seq_one_letter_code
_entity_poly.pdbx_strand_id
1 'polypeptide(L)'
;MEKVEWEVLSEVFDPSTLKALLHLIDKGILSKVYGFISTGKEACVLYAIGNSNEYAVKIYRTFTATFVKGIWKYIEGDPRFQSFKKHRYHIRILWASKEFKNLKKAFKAGVFVPEPILVYKNILVMRFIGEEGAPAPLLKDYKNPDFSIYEKILENIKLLHDRAKLVHSDLSEFNVMVFKGDPYFIDMGQAVPLSHPLAYEFLFRDIKNINYFFKKAGVETYDDHEVYRWVVGE
;
A
#
# COMPACT_ATOMS: atom_id res chain seq x y z
N MET A 1 5.86 22.45 10.88
CA MET A 1 4.80 21.71 11.60
C MET A 1 4.28 22.63 12.68
N GLU A 2 2.97 22.78 12.75
CA GLU A 2 2.31 23.66 13.72
C GLU A 2 2.32 23.03 15.12
N LYS A 3 2.23 23.86 16.16
CA LYS A 3 2.32 23.40 17.55
C LYS A 3 1.24 22.37 17.89
N VAL A 4 0.00 22.59 17.42
CA VAL A 4 -1.14 21.69 17.64
C VAL A 4 -0.92 20.34 16.95
N GLU A 5 -0.40 20.35 15.72
CA GLU A 5 -0.04 19.12 15.00
C GLU A 5 1.00 18.33 15.78
N TRP A 6 2.04 19.00 16.29
CA TRP A 6 3.09 18.34 17.07
C TRP A 6 2.58 17.73 18.38
N GLU A 7 1.68 18.42 19.09
CA GLU A 7 1.06 17.92 20.33
C GLU A 7 0.29 16.62 20.07
N VAL A 8 -0.58 16.61 19.04
CA VAL A 8 -1.34 15.41 18.66
C VAL A 8 -0.40 14.27 18.26
N LEU A 9 0.62 14.54 17.43
CA LEU A 9 1.56 13.49 17.02
C LEU A 9 2.37 12.95 18.21
N SER A 10 2.69 13.79 19.18
CA SER A 10 3.44 13.40 20.39
C SER A 10 2.65 12.51 21.34
N GLU A 11 1.32 12.61 21.35
CA GLU A 11 0.44 11.69 22.09
C GLU A 11 0.32 10.33 21.39
N VAL A 12 0.44 10.30 20.06
CA VAL A 12 0.16 9.11 19.25
C VAL A 12 1.40 8.27 18.98
N PHE A 13 2.60 8.88 18.93
CA PHE A 13 3.83 8.21 18.52
C PHE A 13 4.89 8.13 19.61
N ASP A 14 5.68 7.05 19.57
CA ASP A 14 6.82 6.90 20.46
C ASP A 14 7.97 7.86 20.09
N PRO A 15 8.84 8.23 21.05
CA PRO A 15 9.95 9.17 20.81
C PRO A 15 10.88 8.79 19.65
N SER A 16 11.05 7.48 19.36
CA SER A 16 11.90 7.03 18.25
C SER A 16 11.29 7.38 16.88
N THR A 17 9.96 7.24 16.77
CA THR A 17 9.18 7.59 15.58
C THR A 17 9.16 9.11 15.38
N LEU A 18 8.93 9.90 16.45
CA LEU A 18 8.97 11.36 16.39
C LEU A 18 10.35 11.87 15.95
N LYS A 19 11.44 11.32 16.53
CA LYS A 19 12.81 11.63 16.11
C LYS A 19 13.07 11.25 14.65
N ALA A 20 12.45 10.17 14.17
CA ALA A 20 12.57 9.76 12.77
C ALA A 20 11.85 10.72 11.83
N LEU A 21 10.66 11.20 12.21
CA LEU A 21 9.91 12.20 11.45
C LEU A 21 10.65 13.55 11.40
N LEU A 22 11.14 14.03 12.54
CA LEU A 22 11.96 15.25 12.61
C LEU A 22 13.20 15.15 11.72
N HIS A 23 13.88 13.98 11.72
CA HIS A 23 15.02 13.77 10.83
C HIS A 23 14.66 13.96 9.34
N LEU A 24 13.48 13.53 8.90
CA LEU A 24 13.03 13.74 7.51
C LEU A 24 12.77 15.22 7.21
N ILE A 25 12.27 15.97 8.19
CA ILE A 25 12.04 17.42 8.09
C ILE A 25 13.38 18.16 8.05
N ASP A 26 14.29 17.86 8.98
CA ASP A 26 15.62 18.49 9.08
C ASP A 26 16.47 18.27 7.82
N LYS A 27 16.26 17.15 7.13
CA LYS A 27 16.91 16.83 5.85
C LYS A 27 16.27 17.50 4.64
N GLY A 28 15.21 18.27 4.83
CA GLY A 28 14.51 18.97 3.75
C GLY A 28 13.72 18.06 2.82
N ILE A 29 13.47 16.81 3.21
CA ILE A 29 12.64 15.87 2.43
C ILE A 29 11.16 16.28 2.56
N LEU A 30 10.74 16.58 3.79
CA LEU A 30 9.41 17.06 4.12
C LEU A 30 9.54 18.51 4.60
N SER A 31 8.79 19.42 3.99
CA SER A 31 8.76 20.84 4.37
C SER A 31 7.72 21.07 5.47
N LYS A 32 6.52 20.50 5.30
CA LYS A 32 5.45 20.55 6.30
C LYS A 32 4.74 19.20 6.38
N VAL A 33 4.44 18.77 7.59
CA VAL A 33 3.62 17.58 7.89
C VAL A 33 2.34 18.08 8.51
N TYR A 34 1.22 17.62 7.97
CA TYR A 34 -0.13 17.97 8.36
C TYR A 34 -0.80 16.79 9.08
N GLY A 35 -2.09 16.93 9.37
CA GLY A 35 -2.90 15.93 10.07
C GLY A 35 -3.04 14.58 9.38
N PHE A 36 -3.79 13.69 10.05
CA PHE A 36 -4.04 12.32 9.60
C PHE A 36 -4.98 12.28 8.39
N ILE A 37 -4.54 11.61 7.32
CA ILE A 37 -5.40 11.20 6.20
C ILE A 37 -6.19 9.95 6.60
N SER A 38 -5.50 9.00 7.26
CA SER A 38 -6.09 7.73 7.67
C SER A 38 -5.46 7.24 8.96
N THR A 39 -6.29 6.69 9.83
CA THR A 39 -5.89 6.07 11.09
C THR A 39 -6.27 4.60 11.06
N GLY A 40 -5.27 3.73 10.98
CA GLY A 40 -5.43 2.29 11.11
C GLY A 40 -4.84 1.78 12.43
N LYS A 41 -5.19 0.53 12.76
CA LYS A 41 -4.62 -0.18 13.92
C LYS A 41 -3.11 -0.40 13.79
N GLU A 42 -2.62 -0.50 12.56
CA GLU A 42 -1.29 -1.05 12.23
C GLU A 42 -0.36 0.03 11.68
N ALA A 43 -0.93 0.95 10.94
CA ALA A 43 -0.27 2.13 10.45
C ALA A 43 -1.27 3.29 10.44
N CYS A 44 -0.72 4.49 10.30
CA CYS A 44 -1.50 5.67 9.98
C CYS A 44 -0.79 6.41 8.86
N VAL A 45 -1.53 7.25 8.16
CA VAL A 45 -1.03 8.00 7.02
C VAL A 45 -1.25 9.48 7.32
N LEU A 46 -0.17 10.25 7.26
CA LEU A 46 -0.19 11.71 7.37
C LEU A 46 -0.06 12.34 6.01
N TYR A 47 -0.72 13.48 5.82
CA TYR A 47 -0.47 14.33 4.66
C TYR A 47 0.80 15.16 4.90
N ALA A 48 1.65 15.31 3.90
CA ALA A 48 2.82 16.16 3.98
C ALA A 48 3.11 16.84 2.64
N ILE A 49 3.77 17.99 2.71
CA ILE A 49 4.25 18.75 1.55
C ILE A 49 5.77 18.78 1.62
N GLY A 50 6.43 18.51 0.49
CA GLY A 50 7.83 18.90 0.28
C GLY A 50 7.95 20.03 -0.73
N ASN A 51 9.16 20.27 -1.25
CA ASN A 51 9.46 21.46 -2.05
C ASN A 51 8.52 21.71 -3.25
N SER A 52 8.05 20.66 -3.93
CA SER A 52 7.17 20.81 -5.11
C SER A 52 6.10 19.73 -5.23
N ASN A 53 5.97 18.89 -4.20
CA ASN A 53 5.24 17.64 -4.29
C ASN A 53 4.48 17.36 -2.99
N GLU A 54 3.30 16.76 -3.14
CA GLU A 54 2.48 16.24 -2.05
C GLU A 54 2.86 14.77 -1.75
N TYR A 55 2.90 14.44 -0.46
CA TYR A 55 3.31 13.13 0.04
C TYR A 55 2.30 12.53 1.02
N ALA A 56 2.16 11.22 0.94
CA ALA A 56 1.58 10.39 1.97
C ALA A 56 2.72 9.81 2.83
N VAL A 57 2.69 10.10 4.13
CA VAL A 57 3.68 9.60 5.10
C VAL A 57 3.03 8.50 5.92
N LYS A 58 3.29 7.26 5.54
CA LYS A 58 2.78 6.07 6.23
C LYS A 58 3.70 5.69 7.37
N ILE A 59 3.19 5.75 8.59
CA ILE A 59 3.92 5.44 9.83
C ILE A 59 3.36 4.16 10.42
N TYR A 60 4.19 3.10 10.46
CA TYR A 60 3.81 1.84 11.09
C TYR A 60 3.91 1.95 12.60
N ARG A 61 2.83 1.55 13.27
CA ARG A 61 2.70 1.50 14.72
C ARG A 61 3.43 0.28 15.28
N THR A 62 3.54 0.23 16.61
CA THR A 62 3.97 -0.99 17.28
C THR A 62 2.95 -2.09 17.07
N PHE A 63 3.40 -3.20 16.49
CA PHE A 63 2.54 -4.33 16.17
C PHE A 63 2.11 -5.09 17.43
N THR A 64 0.81 -5.33 17.55
CA THR A 64 0.23 -6.21 18.55
C THR A 64 0.56 -7.67 18.21
N ALA A 65 0.47 -8.57 19.20
CA ALA A 65 0.66 -10.00 18.95
C ALA A 65 -0.35 -10.54 17.92
N THR A 66 -1.60 -10.04 17.94
CA THR A 66 -2.64 -10.39 16.98
C THR A 66 -2.28 -9.97 15.56
N PHE A 67 -1.72 -8.77 15.39
CA PHE A 67 -1.26 -8.34 14.08
C PHE A 67 -0.12 -9.21 13.55
N VAL A 68 0.88 -9.49 14.39
CA VAL A 68 2.01 -10.35 14.00
C VAL A 68 1.52 -11.73 13.55
N LYS A 69 0.48 -12.28 14.19
CA LYS A 69 -0.18 -13.51 13.74
C LYS A 69 -0.91 -13.32 12.40
N GLY A 70 -1.64 -12.22 12.23
CA GLY A 70 -2.41 -11.94 11.00
C GLY A 70 -1.54 -11.80 9.77
N ILE A 71 -0.33 -11.25 9.93
CA ILE A 71 0.61 -11.07 8.82
C ILE A 71 1.48 -12.28 8.53
N TRP A 72 1.43 -13.31 9.38
CA TRP A 72 2.34 -14.45 9.33
C TRP A 72 2.29 -15.16 7.97
N LYS A 73 1.09 -15.33 7.42
CA LYS A 73 0.83 -15.93 6.11
C LYS A 73 1.41 -15.15 4.91
N TYR A 74 1.85 -13.90 5.10
CA TYR A 74 2.45 -13.06 4.05
C TYR A 74 3.97 -12.95 4.15
N ILE A 75 4.55 -13.48 5.24
CA ILE A 75 6.00 -13.50 5.47
C ILE A 75 6.58 -14.89 5.58
N GLU A 76 5.77 -15.87 5.96
CA GLU A 76 6.14 -17.28 5.93
C GLU A 76 6.39 -17.70 4.48
N GLY A 77 7.66 -17.96 4.12
CA GLY A 77 8.06 -18.23 2.75
C GLY A 77 8.57 -17.02 1.97
N ASP A 78 8.55 -15.81 2.56
CA ASP A 78 9.25 -14.65 2.00
C ASP A 78 10.73 -14.67 2.41
N PRO A 79 11.69 -14.82 1.47
CA PRO A 79 13.12 -14.91 1.80
C PRO A 79 13.65 -13.70 2.60
N ARG A 80 12.99 -12.55 2.48
CA ARG A 80 13.36 -11.30 3.19
C ARG A 80 13.14 -11.37 4.69
N PHE A 81 12.41 -12.38 5.18
CA PHE A 81 12.04 -12.57 6.59
C PHE A 81 12.62 -13.84 7.21
N GLN A 82 13.59 -14.52 6.58
CA GLN A 82 14.14 -15.78 7.12
C GLN A 82 14.93 -15.62 8.43
N SER A 83 15.52 -14.45 8.70
CA SER A 83 16.34 -14.15 9.91
C SER A 83 15.56 -13.51 11.07
N PHE A 84 14.23 -13.55 11.02
CA PHE A 84 13.26 -12.75 11.79
C PHE A 84 13.20 -12.95 13.32
N LYS A 85 13.90 -13.93 13.90
CA LYS A 85 13.43 -14.63 15.10
C LYS A 85 13.37 -13.89 16.46
N LYS A 86 13.64 -12.58 16.64
CA LYS A 86 13.77 -12.05 18.03
C LYS A 86 13.12 -10.74 18.49
N HIS A 87 12.70 -9.77 17.66
CA HIS A 87 12.19 -8.49 18.21
C HIS A 87 11.04 -7.82 17.43
N ARG A 88 9.92 -7.57 18.14
CA ARG A 88 8.71 -6.88 17.60
C ARG A 88 9.01 -5.48 17.06
N TYR A 89 9.97 -4.76 17.65
CA TYR A 89 10.42 -3.45 17.17
C TYR A 89 10.98 -3.52 15.74
N HIS A 90 11.72 -4.58 15.40
CA HIS A 90 12.25 -4.76 14.05
C HIS A 90 11.17 -5.08 13.03
N ILE A 91 10.04 -5.68 13.44
CA ILE A 91 8.98 -6.09 12.51
C ILE A 91 8.42 -4.88 11.77
N ARG A 92 8.11 -3.76 12.46
CA ARG A 92 7.56 -2.57 11.77
C ARG A 92 8.54 -1.94 10.77
N ILE A 93 9.84 -1.98 11.07
CA ILE A 93 10.89 -1.48 10.17
C ILE A 93 11.01 -2.40 8.95
N LEU A 94 11.01 -3.72 9.18
CA LEU A 94 11.02 -4.70 8.10
C LEU A 94 9.76 -4.61 7.23
N TRP A 95 8.60 -4.35 7.82
CA TRP A 95 7.34 -4.18 7.11
C TRP A 95 7.34 -2.93 6.24
N ALA A 96 7.76 -1.78 6.80
CA ALA A 96 7.95 -0.55 6.04
C ALA A 96 8.93 -0.76 4.89
N SER A 97 10.04 -1.48 5.13
CA SER A 97 11.02 -1.81 4.11
C SER A 97 10.45 -2.76 3.03
N LYS A 98 9.63 -3.74 3.42
CA LYS A 98 8.93 -4.65 2.49
C LYS A 98 8.00 -3.87 1.58
N GLU A 99 7.13 -3.03 2.15
CA GLU A 99 6.19 -2.23 1.37
C GLU A 99 6.92 -1.27 0.42
N PHE A 100 7.95 -0.57 0.90
CA PHE A 100 8.79 0.28 0.04
C PHE A 100 9.39 -0.49 -1.14
N LYS A 101 9.96 -1.67 -0.89
CA LYS A 101 10.55 -2.52 -1.95
C LYS A 101 9.50 -3.03 -2.93
N ASN A 102 8.32 -3.38 -2.44
CA ASN A 102 7.20 -3.83 -3.27
C ASN A 102 6.68 -2.69 -4.15
N LEU A 103 6.43 -1.51 -3.58
CA LEU A 103 6.08 -0.30 -4.32
C LEU A 103 7.13 0.03 -5.38
N LYS A 104 8.42 -0.06 -5.05
CA LYS A 104 9.50 0.25 -6.01
C LYS A 104 9.52 -0.71 -7.18
N LYS A 105 9.20 -1.99 -6.98
CA LYS A 105 9.06 -2.97 -8.07
C LYS A 105 7.81 -2.69 -8.91
N ALA A 106 6.67 -2.46 -8.26
CA ALA A 106 5.40 -2.19 -8.93
C ALA A 106 5.44 -0.90 -9.78
N PHE A 107 5.94 0.19 -9.19
CA PHE A 107 6.11 1.47 -9.89
C PHE A 107 7.01 1.34 -11.12
N LYS A 108 8.16 0.65 -10.99
CA LYS A 108 9.07 0.38 -12.11
C LYS A 108 8.46 -0.51 -13.20
N ALA A 109 7.53 -1.38 -12.83
CA ALA A 109 6.80 -2.23 -13.76
C ALA A 109 5.73 -1.46 -14.57
N GLY A 110 5.42 -0.22 -14.18
CA GLY A 110 4.35 0.58 -14.76
C GLY A 110 3.00 0.36 -14.09
N VAL A 111 2.96 -0.34 -12.94
CA VAL A 111 1.74 -0.47 -12.15
C VAL A 111 1.42 0.89 -11.52
N PHE A 112 0.17 1.30 -11.59
CA PHE A 112 -0.39 2.44 -10.89
C PHE A 112 -0.36 2.17 -9.39
N VAL A 113 0.69 2.65 -8.75
CA VAL A 113 0.89 2.66 -7.29
C VAL A 113 1.44 4.03 -6.91
N PRO A 114 1.32 4.45 -5.63
CA PRO A 114 2.05 5.61 -5.13
C PRO A 114 3.54 5.50 -5.43
N GLU A 115 4.12 6.51 -6.08
CA GLU A 115 5.56 6.57 -6.31
C GLU A 115 6.29 6.51 -4.96
N PRO A 116 7.15 5.50 -4.72
CA PRO A 116 7.86 5.37 -3.46
C PRO A 116 9.06 6.32 -3.42
N ILE A 117 9.08 7.23 -2.44
CA ILE A 117 10.14 8.24 -2.30
C ILE A 117 11.28 7.67 -1.46
N LEU A 118 10.97 7.26 -0.22
CA LEU A 118 11.95 6.64 0.67
C LEU A 118 11.28 5.84 1.78
N VAL A 119 12.11 5.08 2.49
CA VAL A 119 11.76 4.49 3.79
C VAL A 119 12.85 4.85 4.80
N TYR A 120 12.44 5.32 5.97
CA TYR A 120 13.33 5.60 7.09
C TYR A 120 12.74 5.01 8.37
N LYS A 121 13.42 4.00 8.92
CA LYS A 121 12.90 3.17 10.03
C LYS A 121 11.49 2.64 9.71
N ASN A 122 10.48 3.03 10.49
CA ASN A 122 9.08 2.63 10.34
C ASN A 122 8.23 3.67 9.58
N ILE A 123 8.87 4.61 8.88
CA ILE A 123 8.19 5.64 8.10
C ILE A 123 8.45 5.37 6.63
N LEU A 124 7.38 5.17 5.87
CA LEU A 124 7.37 5.11 4.41
C LEU A 124 6.84 6.44 3.87
N VAL A 125 7.62 7.10 3.02
CA VAL A 125 7.20 8.30 2.29
C VAL A 125 6.93 7.91 0.85
N MET A 126 5.74 8.22 0.38
CA MET A 126 5.30 7.95 -0.99
C MET A 126 4.50 9.14 -1.53
N ARG A 127 4.33 9.20 -2.85
CA ARG A 127 3.50 10.21 -3.51
C ARG A 127 2.08 10.20 -2.96
N PHE A 128 1.54 11.38 -2.68
CA PHE A 128 0.13 11.50 -2.33
C PHE A 128 -0.73 11.25 -3.57
N ILE A 129 -1.78 10.44 -3.41
CA ILE A 129 -2.78 10.19 -4.44
C ILE A 129 -4.02 11.01 -4.09
N GLY A 130 -4.13 12.18 -4.71
CA GLY A 130 -5.09 13.22 -4.34
C GLY A 130 -4.62 14.58 -4.84
N GLU A 131 -5.28 15.64 -4.41
CA GLU A 131 -4.99 17.01 -4.82
C GLU A 131 -5.29 17.96 -3.65
N GLU A 132 -4.37 18.90 -3.38
CA GLU A 132 -4.52 19.92 -2.34
C GLU A 132 -4.80 19.34 -0.94
N GLY A 133 -4.18 18.20 -0.62
CA GLY A 133 -4.37 17.50 0.65
C GLY A 133 -5.66 16.69 0.77
N ALA A 134 -6.55 16.71 -0.22
CA ALA A 134 -7.72 15.84 -0.27
C ALA A 134 -7.36 14.49 -0.92
N PRO A 135 -7.49 13.35 -0.20
CA PRO A 135 -7.14 12.05 -0.76
C PRO A 135 -8.15 11.65 -1.83
N ALA A 136 -7.67 10.96 -2.88
CA ALA A 136 -8.57 10.38 -3.87
C ALA A 136 -9.49 9.34 -3.21
N PRO A 137 -10.74 9.17 -3.70
CA PRO A 137 -11.66 8.20 -3.13
C PRO A 137 -11.13 6.77 -3.30
N LEU A 138 -11.42 5.93 -2.30
CA LEU A 138 -11.29 4.48 -2.44
C LEU A 138 -12.32 3.99 -3.45
N LEU A 139 -12.02 2.90 -4.17
CA LEU A 139 -12.91 2.27 -5.14
C LEU A 139 -14.27 1.93 -4.51
N LYS A 140 -14.27 1.50 -3.25
CA LYS A 140 -15.50 1.23 -2.47
C LYS A 140 -16.46 2.43 -2.38
N ASP A 141 -15.91 3.64 -2.39
CA ASP A 141 -16.63 4.91 -2.24
C ASP A 141 -16.73 5.67 -3.59
N TYR A 142 -16.16 5.10 -4.66
CA TYR A 142 -16.18 5.70 -5.99
C TYR A 142 -17.56 5.53 -6.62
N LYS A 143 -18.17 6.65 -7.04
CA LYS A 143 -19.58 6.68 -7.43
C LYS A 143 -19.89 5.95 -8.73
N ASN A 144 -18.96 5.99 -9.69
CA ASN A 144 -19.20 5.55 -11.06
C ASN A 144 -18.12 4.57 -11.53
N PRO A 145 -17.92 3.41 -10.85
CA PRO A 145 -17.04 2.40 -11.38
C PRO A 145 -17.60 1.91 -12.73
N ASP A 146 -16.74 1.86 -13.75
CA ASP A 146 -17.11 1.43 -15.09
C ASP A 146 -16.16 0.33 -15.60
N PHE A 147 -16.45 -0.17 -16.80
CA PHE A 147 -15.66 -1.23 -17.42
C PHE A 147 -14.21 -0.80 -17.69
N SER A 148 -13.98 0.48 -18.01
CA SER A 148 -12.64 1.00 -18.25
C SER A 148 -11.76 0.96 -16.99
N ILE A 149 -12.31 1.32 -15.82
CA ILE A 149 -11.58 1.20 -14.55
C ILE A 149 -11.31 -0.28 -14.23
N TYR A 150 -12.28 -1.16 -14.48
CA TYR A 150 -12.12 -2.60 -14.32
C TYR A 150 -10.97 -3.16 -15.18
N GLU A 151 -10.96 -2.85 -16.47
CA GLU A 151 -9.89 -3.26 -17.39
C GLU A 151 -8.52 -2.77 -16.91
N LYS A 152 -8.41 -1.49 -16.54
CA LYS A 152 -7.16 -0.94 -15.98
C LYS A 152 -6.71 -1.66 -14.72
N ILE A 153 -7.62 -2.08 -13.84
CA ILE A 153 -7.28 -2.89 -12.66
C ILE A 153 -6.70 -4.24 -13.10
N LEU A 154 -7.32 -4.92 -14.05
CA LEU A 154 -6.82 -6.21 -14.57
C LEU A 154 -5.45 -6.07 -15.23
N GLU A 155 -5.25 -5.02 -16.03
CA GLU A 155 -3.94 -4.68 -16.61
C GLU A 155 -2.87 -4.46 -15.54
N ASN A 156 -3.22 -3.74 -14.46
CA ASN A 156 -2.33 -3.51 -13.33
C ASN A 156 -2.01 -4.80 -12.56
N ILE A 157 -2.98 -5.70 -12.38
CA ILE A 157 -2.74 -7.06 -11.83
C ILE A 157 -1.74 -7.81 -12.71
N LYS A 158 -1.92 -7.78 -14.04
CA LYS A 158 -1.03 -8.45 -14.98
C LYS A 158 0.37 -7.85 -14.99
N LEU A 159 0.51 -6.52 -14.97
CA LEU A 159 1.81 -5.84 -14.85
C LEU A 159 2.52 -6.19 -13.54
N LEU A 160 1.77 -6.26 -12.43
CA LEU A 160 2.30 -6.64 -11.13
C LEU A 160 2.82 -8.08 -11.13
N HIS A 161 2.07 -9.00 -11.75
CA HIS A 161 2.49 -10.39 -11.94
C HIS A 161 3.70 -10.51 -12.87
N ASP A 162 3.57 -10.06 -14.12
CA ASP A 162 4.52 -10.35 -15.20
C ASP A 162 5.84 -9.60 -15.05
N ARG A 163 5.78 -8.32 -14.65
CA ARG A 163 6.95 -7.43 -14.61
C ARG A 163 7.50 -7.22 -13.21
N ALA A 164 6.63 -7.03 -12.21
CA ALA A 164 7.09 -6.86 -10.83
C ALA A 164 7.37 -8.18 -10.11
N LYS A 165 6.88 -9.32 -10.64
CA LYS A 165 6.98 -10.66 -10.05
C LYS A 165 6.37 -10.69 -8.64
N LEU A 166 5.21 -10.07 -8.49
CA LEU A 166 4.47 -9.94 -7.24
C LEU A 166 2.99 -10.29 -7.43
N VAL A 167 2.35 -10.70 -6.35
CA VAL A 167 0.89 -10.76 -6.20
C VAL A 167 0.51 -9.85 -5.04
N HIS A 168 -0.55 -9.04 -5.19
CA HIS A 168 -0.96 -8.09 -4.15
C HIS A 168 -1.36 -8.79 -2.85
N SER A 169 -2.04 -9.94 -2.95
CA SER A 169 -2.42 -10.84 -1.87
C SER A 169 -3.39 -10.29 -0.85
N ASP A 170 -4.11 -9.23 -1.20
CA ASP A 170 -5.20 -8.66 -0.41
C ASP A 170 -6.08 -7.72 -1.24
N LEU A 171 -5.99 -7.76 -2.57
CA LEU A 171 -6.58 -6.74 -3.45
C LEU A 171 -8.11 -6.78 -3.36
N SER A 172 -8.71 -5.60 -3.19
CA SER A 172 -10.16 -5.39 -3.06
C SER A 172 -10.50 -3.91 -3.29
N GLU A 173 -11.78 -3.57 -3.23
CA GLU A 173 -12.26 -2.20 -3.33
C GLU A 173 -11.75 -1.27 -2.20
N PHE A 174 -11.21 -1.83 -1.12
CA PHE A 174 -10.69 -1.11 0.04
C PHE A 174 -9.24 -0.65 -0.12
N ASN A 175 -8.49 -1.18 -1.10
CA ASN A 175 -7.09 -0.84 -1.35
C ASN A 175 -6.79 -0.48 -2.81
N VAL A 176 -7.83 -0.07 -3.54
CA VAL A 176 -7.71 0.64 -4.80
C VAL A 176 -8.23 2.06 -4.59
N MET A 177 -7.42 3.07 -4.92
CA MET A 177 -7.86 4.47 -5.00
C MET A 177 -8.10 4.85 -6.45
N VAL A 178 -9.11 5.66 -6.75
CA VAL A 178 -9.37 6.13 -8.13
C VAL A 178 -9.05 7.61 -8.23
N PHE A 179 -8.01 7.96 -8.98
CA PHE A 179 -7.56 9.33 -9.16
C PHE A 179 -7.44 9.68 -10.64
N LYS A 180 -8.12 10.74 -11.07
CA LYS A 180 -8.14 11.22 -12.46
C LYS A 180 -8.42 10.12 -13.51
N GLY A 181 -9.25 9.13 -13.13
CA GLY A 181 -9.67 8.02 -13.99
C GLY A 181 -8.74 6.80 -13.98
N ASP A 182 -7.69 6.81 -13.16
CA ASP A 182 -6.74 5.70 -13.03
C ASP A 182 -6.85 5.01 -11.64
N PRO A 183 -6.83 3.66 -11.60
CA PRO A 183 -6.88 2.89 -10.36
C PRO A 183 -5.47 2.68 -9.77
N TYR A 184 -5.20 3.28 -8.62
CA TYR A 184 -3.95 3.15 -7.89
C TYR A 184 -4.06 2.07 -6.80
N PHE A 185 -3.19 1.05 -6.84
CA PHE A 185 -3.08 0.06 -5.78
C PHE A 185 -2.29 0.65 -4.60
N ILE A 186 -2.88 0.56 -3.41
CA ILE A 186 -2.25 0.98 -2.15
C ILE A 186 -2.07 -0.24 -1.24
N ASP A 187 -1.34 -0.05 -0.13
CA ASP A 187 -1.16 -1.11 0.87
C ASP A 187 -0.37 -2.35 0.37
N MET A 188 0.63 -2.09 -0.48
CA MET A 188 1.56 -3.09 -1.06
C MET A 188 2.43 -3.84 -0.02
N GLY A 189 2.24 -3.60 1.28
CA GLY A 189 2.95 -4.27 2.36
C GLY A 189 2.60 -5.75 2.47
N GLN A 190 1.38 -6.14 2.11
CA GLN A 190 0.97 -7.55 2.12
C GLN A 190 1.50 -8.32 0.91
N ALA A 191 1.73 -7.65 -0.23
CA ALA A 191 2.16 -8.28 -1.48
C ALA A 191 3.35 -9.25 -1.34
N VAL A 192 3.22 -10.41 -1.99
CA VAL A 192 4.14 -11.54 -1.92
C VAL A 192 4.83 -11.80 -3.26
N PRO A 193 6.07 -12.34 -3.29
CA PRO A 193 6.71 -12.77 -4.54
C PRO A 193 5.99 -13.99 -5.14
N LEU A 194 6.13 -14.21 -6.46
CA LEU A 194 5.57 -15.40 -7.13
C LEU A 194 6.10 -16.72 -6.59
N SER A 195 7.28 -16.72 -5.97
CA SER A 195 7.86 -17.90 -5.31
C SER A 195 7.18 -18.26 -3.99
N HIS A 196 6.26 -17.42 -3.49
CA HIS A 196 5.52 -17.69 -2.27
C HIS A 196 4.56 -18.88 -2.48
N PRO A 197 4.48 -19.86 -1.55
CA PRO A 197 3.67 -21.06 -1.75
C PRO A 197 2.20 -20.78 -2.08
N LEU A 198 1.65 -19.70 -1.51
CA LEU A 198 0.26 -19.27 -1.70
C LEU A 198 0.07 -18.18 -2.78
N ALA A 199 1.09 -17.85 -3.58
CA ALA A 199 1.01 -16.72 -4.52
C ALA A 199 -0.17 -16.82 -5.48
N TYR A 200 -0.38 -17.98 -6.10
CA TYR A 200 -1.45 -18.19 -7.08
C TYR A 200 -2.84 -18.28 -6.46
N GLU A 201 -2.96 -18.83 -5.24
CA GLU A 201 -4.22 -18.81 -4.48
C GLU A 201 -4.61 -17.37 -4.14
N PHE A 202 -3.64 -16.57 -3.69
CA PHE A 202 -3.85 -15.15 -3.45
C PHE A 202 -4.22 -14.38 -4.71
N LEU A 203 -3.58 -14.67 -5.85
CA LEU A 203 -3.90 -14.04 -7.12
C LEU A 203 -5.35 -14.33 -7.53
N PHE A 204 -5.76 -15.60 -7.45
CA PHE A 204 -7.13 -15.97 -7.78
C PHE A 204 -8.13 -15.27 -6.86
N ARG A 205 -7.84 -15.19 -5.56
CA ARG A 205 -8.69 -14.46 -4.60
C ARG A 205 -8.78 -12.96 -4.92
N ASP A 206 -7.66 -12.32 -5.25
CA ASP A 206 -7.60 -10.91 -5.64
C ASP A 206 -8.51 -10.66 -6.87
N ILE A 207 -8.42 -11.52 -7.89
CA ILE A 207 -9.30 -11.46 -9.08
C ILE A 207 -10.78 -11.59 -8.68
N LYS A 208 -11.11 -12.57 -7.84
CA LYS A 208 -12.49 -12.79 -7.38
C LYS A 208 -13.05 -11.59 -6.63
N ASN A 209 -12.26 -10.96 -5.77
CA ASN A 209 -12.68 -9.78 -5.02
C ASN A 209 -13.01 -8.61 -5.96
N ILE A 210 -12.14 -8.34 -6.94
CA ILE A 210 -12.36 -7.30 -7.94
C ILE A 210 -13.60 -7.61 -8.78
N ASN A 211 -13.70 -8.83 -9.33
CA ASN A 211 -14.87 -9.24 -10.11
C ASN A 211 -16.17 -9.13 -9.29
N TYR A 212 -16.15 -9.54 -8.02
CA TYR A 212 -17.31 -9.42 -7.13
C TYR A 212 -17.76 -7.97 -6.95
N PHE A 213 -16.82 -7.05 -6.70
CA PHE A 213 -17.13 -5.62 -6.57
C PHE A 213 -17.79 -5.06 -7.83
N PHE A 214 -17.22 -5.30 -9.01
CA PHE A 214 -17.75 -4.77 -10.27
C PHE A 214 -19.09 -5.40 -10.67
N LYS A 215 -19.27 -6.71 -10.47
CA LYS A 215 -20.56 -7.39 -10.65
C LYS A 215 -21.64 -6.76 -9.77
N LYS A 216 -21.33 -6.47 -8.50
CA LYS A 216 -22.26 -5.82 -7.56
C LYS A 216 -22.58 -4.38 -7.98
N ALA A 217 -21.65 -3.70 -8.63
CA ALA A 217 -21.85 -2.37 -9.18
C ALA A 217 -22.61 -2.36 -10.53
N GLY A 218 -23.00 -3.53 -11.06
CA GLY A 218 -23.72 -3.64 -12.33
C GLY A 218 -22.83 -3.51 -13.57
N VAL A 219 -21.52 -3.66 -13.41
CA VAL A 219 -20.55 -3.63 -14.50
C VAL A 219 -20.31 -5.06 -15.01
N GLU A 220 -20.26 -5.23 -16.33
CA GLU A 220 -19.88 -6.51 -16.94
C GLU A 220 -18.44 -6.89 -16.55
N THR A 221 -18.20 -8.17 -16.35
CA THR A 221 -16.88 -8.66 -15.92
C THR A 221 -16.58 -9.96 -16.64
N TYR A 222 -15.29 -10.23 -16.83
CA TYR A 222 -14.82 -11.50 -17.37
C TYR A 222 -14.96 -12.63 -16.34
N ASP A 223 -14.94 -13.88 -16.81
CA ASP A 223 -14.93 -15.04 -15.91
C ASP A 223 -13.64 -15.07 -15.06
N ASP A 224 -13.78 -15.46 -13.78
CA ASP A 224 -12.67 -15.45 -12.82
C ASP A 224 -11.51 -16.34 -13.30
N HIS A 225 -11.79 -17.48 -13.94
CA HIS A 225 -10.77 -18.39 -14.46
C HIS A 225 -10.16 -17.91 -15.77
N GLU A 226 -10.92 -17.25 -16.63
CA GLU A 226 -10.39 -16.61 -17.84
C GLU A 226 -9.40 -15.51 -17.51
N VAL A 227 -9.75 -14.62 -16.57
CA VAL A 227 -8.84 -13.58 -16.09
C VAL A 227 -7.59 -14.20 -15.48
N TYR A 228 -7.74 -15.24 -14.65
CA TYR A 228 -6.61 -15.92 -14.04
C TYR A 228 -5.65 -16.48 -15.10
N ARG A 229 -6.15 -17.26 -16.08
CA ARG A 229 -5.35 -17.83 -17.18
C ARG A 229 -4.63 -16.74 -17.96
N TRP A 230 -5.34 -15.67 -18.29
CA TRP A 230 -4.77 -14.51 -18.98
C TRP A 230 -3.64 -13.84 -18.17
N VAL A 231 -3.79 -13.69 -16.85
CA VAL A 231 -2.73 -13.13 -15.99
C VAL A 231 -1.51 -14.07 -15.96
N VAL A 232 -1.69 -15.38 -15.75
CA VAL A 232 -0.57 -16.32 -15.62
C VAL A 232 0.06 -16.74 -16.95
N GLY A 233 -0.61 -16.46 -18.08
CA GLY A 233 -0.13 -16.79 -19.42
C GLY A 233 -0.41 -18.23 -19.85
N GLU A 234 -1.52 -18.80 -19.38
CA GLU A 234 -2.05 -20.14 -19.74
C GLU A 234 -3.13 -20.09 -20.82
#